data_AF-A0AAN4ZLG8-F1
#
_entry.id   AF-A0AAN4ZLG8-F1
#
_cell.length_a   1.000
_cell.length_b   1.000
_cell.length_c   1.000
_cell.angle_alpha   90.00
_cell.angle_beta   90.00
_cell.angle_gamma   90.00
#
_symmetry.space_group_name_H-M   'P 1'
#
loop_
_entity.id
_entity.type
_entity.pdbx_description
1 polymer ?
#
loop_
_entity_poly.entity_id
_entity_poly.type
_entity_poly.pdbx_seq_one_letter_code
_entity_poly.pdbx_strand_id
1 'polypeptide(L)'
;FIIGISSFIYKYQYLSPIYQVILIAVHILHVSIEAVRLVLGFVGNLGEKVPALSGFWITSLLLQLPISIFLAAHADIYPRPAEIWLYSAHVLFVLTQIVLGWAVIRAISDYHVRQFKAALAEEEEREGGEPTTEHK
;
A
#
# COMPACT_ATOMS: atom_id res chain seq x y z
N PHE A 1 -12.56 7.38 -7.27
CA PHE A 1 -13.51 6.32 -7.69
C PHE A 1 -14.74 6.85 -8.38
N ILE A 2 -15.60 7.65 -7.73
CA ILE A 2 -16.87 8.12 -8.29
C ILE A 2 -16.67 8.89 -9.62
N ILE A 3 -15.72 9.82 -9.67
CA ILE A 3 -15.43 10.61 -10.88
C ILE A 3 -14.96 9.75 -12.06
N GLY A 4 -14.17 8.71 -11.81
CA GLY A 4 -13.72 7.75 -12.84
C GLY A 4 -14.89 6.93 -13.39
N ILE A 5 -15.74 6.40 -12.50
CA ILE A 5 -16.96 5.66 -12.89
C ILE A 5 -17.91 6.56 -13.68
N SER A 6 -18.13 7.80 -13.21
CA SER A 6 -18.96 8.77 -13.94
C SER A 6 -18.36 9.07 -15.32
N SER A 7 -17.05 9.30 -15.43
CA SER A 7 -16.41 9.55 -16.72
C SER A 7 -16.54 8.37 -17.67
N PHE A 8 -16.41 7.15 -17.15
CA PHE A 8 -16.63 5.91 -17.89
C PHE A 8 -18.06 5.80 -18.44
N ILE A 9 -19.09 6.04 -17.62
CA ILE A 9 -20.49 6.00 -18.05
C ILE A 9 -20.76 6.98 -19.21
N TYR A 10 -20.21 8.20 -19.14
CA TYR A 10 -20.35 9.19 -20.20
C TYR A 10 -19.64 8.79 -21.50
N LYS A 11 -18.47 8.15 -21.40
CA LYS A 11 -17.68 7.72 -22.56
C LYS A 11 -18.17 6.40 -23.14
N TYR A 12 -18.93 5.61 -22.38
CA TYR A 12 -19.38 4.26 -22.71
C TYR A 12 -19.89 4.14 -24.15
N GLN A 13 -20.78 5.05 -24.56
CA GLN A 13 -21.43 5.04 -25.88
C GLN A 13 -20.46 5.30 -27.06
N TYR A 14 -19.29 5.86 -26.80
CA TYR A 14 -18.31 6.24 -27.82
C TYR A 14 -17.15 5.23 -27.93
N LEU A 15 -17.09 4.24 -27.03
CA LEU A 15 -16.01 3.26 -26.96
C LEU A 15 -16.32 2.01 -27.78
N SER A 16 -15.29 1.39 -28.35
CA SER A 16 -15.40 0.05 -28.94
C SER A 16 -15.83 -0.98 -27.87
N PRO A 17 -16.67 -1.97 -28.21
CA PRO A 17 -17.15 -2.98 -27.26
C PRO A 17 -16.03 -3.72 -26.51
N ILE A 18 -14.92 -4.01 -27.18
CA ILE A 18 -13.75 -4.66 -26.56
C ILE A 18 -13.16 -3.76 -25.46
N TYR A 19 -13.10 -2.46 -25.73
CA TYR A 19 -12.53 -1.48 -24.82
C TYR A 19 -13.44 -1.22 -23.60
N GLN A 20 -14.76 -1.26 -23.80
CA GLN A 20 -15.73 -1.19 -22.70
C GLN A 20 -15.52 -2.32 -21.69
N VAL A 21 -15.36 -3.57 -22.17
CA VAL A 21 -15.16 -4.73 -21.30
C VAL A 21 -13.84 -4.62 -20.52
N ILE A 22 -12.75 -4.22 -21.17
CA ILE A 22 -11.45 -4.02 -20.52
C ILE A 22 -11.56 -2.95 -19.43
N LEU A 23 -12.16 -1.80 -19.74
CA LEU A 23 -12.25 -0.71 -18.77
C LEU A 23 -13.16 -1.03 -17.57
N ILE A 24 -14.24 -1.79 -17.77
CA ILE A 24 -15.08 -2.29 -16.66
C ILE A 24 -14.23 -3.14 -15.73
N ALA A 25 -13.51 -4.12 -16.29
CA ALA A 25 -12.67 -5.02 -15.50
C ALA A 25 -11.59 -4.25 -14.73
N VAL A 26 -10.92 -3.29 -15.38
CA VAL A 26 -9.91 -2.43 -14.74
C VAL A 26 -10.52 -1.58 -13.63
N HIS A 27 -11.71 -1.00 -13.82
CA HIS A 27 -12.37 -0.20 -12.78
C HIS A 27 -12.77 -1.04 -11.56
N ILE A 28 -13.30 -2.25 -11.77
CA ILE A 28 -13.64 -3.18 -10.68
C ILE A 28 -12.37 -3.54 -9.92
N LEU A 29 -11.32 -3.95 -10.64
CA LEU A 29 -10.04 -4.33 -10.04
C LEU A 29 -9.44 -3.16 -9.24
N HIS A 30 -9.48 -1.94 -9.78
CA HIS A 30 -9.00 -0.74 -9.10
C HIS A 30 -9.74 -0.47 -7.78
N VAL A 31 -11.07 -0.63 -7.75
CA VAL A 31 -11.88 -0.49 -6.52
C VAL A 31 -11.54 -1.60 -5.51
N SER A 32 -11.41 -2.83 -5.97
CA SER A 32 -11.09 -3.97 -5.09
C SER A 32 -9.72 -3.83 -4.44
N ILE A 33 -8.69 -3.44 -5.20
CA ILE A 33 -7.34 -3.21 -4.67
C ILE A 33 -7.36 -2.06 -3.67
N GLU A 34 -8.12 -0.98 -3.95
CA GLU A 34 -8.28 0.12 -3.02
C GLU A 34 -8.84 -0.33 -1.67
N ALA A 35 -9.88 -1.16 -1.69
CA ALA A 35 -10.52 -1.65 -0.47
C ALA A 35 -9.53 -2.49 0.37
N VAL A 36 -8.82 -3.42 -0.27
CA VAL A 36 -7.78 -4.22 0.38
C VAL A 36 -6.69 -3.31 0.96
N ARG A 37 -6.25 -2.33 0.19
CA ARG A 37 -5.22 -1.39 0.61
C ARG A 37 -5.67 -0.57 1.82
N LEU A 38 -6.89 -0.05 1.82
CA LEU A 38 -7.44 0.68 2.97
C LEU A 38 -7.46 -0.18 4.24
N VAL A 39 -7.86 -1.45 4.12
CA VAL A 39 -7.85 -2.39 5.25
C VAL A 39 -6.42 -2.65 5.74
N LEU A 40 -5.47 -2.92 4.83
CA LEU A 40 -4.07 -3.16 5.19
C LEU A 40 -3.41 -1.92 5.81
N GLY A 41 -3.73 -0.73 5.31
CA GLY A 41 -3.26 0.54 5.86
C GLY A 41 -3.81 0.78 7.26
N PHE A 42 -5.11 0.53 7.47
CA PHE A 42 -5.73 0.62 8.78
C PHE A 42 -5.12 -0.37 9.78
N VAL A 43 -5.04 -1.65 9.42
CA VAL A 43 -4.48 -2.71 10.29
C VAL A 43 -2.98 -2.51 10.54
N GLY A 44 -2.23 -2.12 9.51
CA GLY A 44 -0.79 -1.90 9.61
C GLY A 44 -0.44 -0.69 10.46
N ASN A 45 -1.18 0.41 10.31
CA ASN A 45 -0.94 1.64 11.06
C ASN A 45 -1.45 1.54 12.51
N LEU A 46 -2.63 0.96 12.74
CA LEU A 46 -3.23 0.86 14.07
C LEU A 46 -2.66 -0.30 14.90
N GLY A 47 -2.20 -1.37 14.23
CA GLY A 47 -1.62 -2.54 14.88
C GLY A 47 -0.09 -2.56 14.90
N GLU A 48 0.57 -1.54 14.34
CA GLU A 48 2.03 -1.47 14.13
C GLU A 48 2.61 -2.76 13.49
N LYS A 49 1.78 -3.47 12.72
CA LYS A 49 2.14 -4.77 12.14
C LYS A 49 2.92 -4.53 10.86
N VAL A 50 4.24 -4.69 10.94
CA VAL A 50 5.17 -4.65 9.78
C VAL A 50 4.68 -5.46 8.57
N PRO A 51 4.15 -6.68 8.73
CA PRO A 51 3.67 -7.46 7.58
C PRO A 51 2.48 -6.82 6.87
N ALA A 52 1.53 -6.26 7.62
CA ALA A 52 0.35 -5.61 7.06
C ALA A 52 0.72 -4.30 6.34
N LEU A 53 1.65 -3.53 6.91
CA LEU A 53 2.17 -2.32 6.28
C LEU A 53 2.99 -2.63 5.01
N SER A 54 3.77 -3.71 5.03
CA SER A 54 4.49 -4.19 3.85
C SER A 54 3.52 -4.61 2.75
N GLY A 55 2.42 -5.30 3.10
CA GLY A 55 1.34 -5.62 2.18
C GLY A 55 0.68 -4.37 1.58
N PHE A 56 0.41 -3.35 2.40
CA PHE A 56 -0.08 -2.04 1.94
C PHE A 56 0.89 -1.41 0.94
N TRP A 57 2.19 -1.42 1.24
CA TRP A 57 3.21 -0.81 0.40
C TRP A 57 3.36 -1.54 -0.95
N ILE A 58 3.46 -2.87 -0.93
CA ILE A 58 3.56 -3.72 -2.12
C ILE A 58 2.32 -3.55 -3.00
N THR A 59 1.12 -3.61 -2.42
CA THR A 59 -0.13 -3.43 -3.20
C THR A 59 -0.24 -2.04 -3.82
N SER A 60 0.25 -1.01 -3.14
CA SER A 60 0.35 0.36 -3.69
C SER A 60 1.27 0.42 -4.90
N LEU A 61 2.46 -0.18 -4.79
CA LEU A 61 3.50 -0.02 -5.80
C LEU A 61 3.31 -0.93 -7.01
N LEU A 62 2.95 -2.20 -6.77
CA LEU A 62 2.83 -3.21 -7.83
C LEU A 62 1.47 -3.26 -8.50
N LEU A 63 0.39 -2.97 -7.77
CA LEU A 63 -0.97 -3.10 -8.31
C LEU A 63 -1.61 -1.73 -8.55
N GLN A 64 -1.56 -0.83 -7.57
CA GLN A 64 -2.26 0.45 -7.67
C GLN A 64 -1.60 1.40 -8.68
N LEU A 65 -0.27 1.54 -8.65
CA LEU A 65 0.46 2.45 -9.55
C LEU A 65 0.25 2.14 -11.04
N PRO A 66 0.50 0.92 -11.54
CA PRO A 66 0.36 0.65 -12.98
C PRO A 66 -1.08 0.81 -13.46
N ILE A 67 -2.08 0.42 -12.64
CA ILE A 67 -3.49 0.62 -12.98
C ILE A 67 -3.84 2.11 -13.03
N SER A 68 -3.34 2.90 -12.08
CA SER A 68 -3.58 4.34 -12.03
C SER A 68 -2.92 5.05 -13.23
N ILE A 69 -1.71 4.64 -13.61
CA ILE A 69 -1.01 5.13 -14.81
C ILE A 69 -1.77 4.74 -16.08
N PHE A 70 -2.23 3.49 -16.18
CA PHE A 70 -3.02 3.03 -17.32
C PHE A 70 -4.30 3.87 -17.51
N LEU A 71 -5.04 4.10 -16.43
CA LEU A 71 -6.25 4.94 -16.43
C LEU A 71 -5.93 6.42 -16.74
N ALA A 72 -4.79 6.94 -16.28
CA ALA A 72 -4.36 8.30 -16.57
C ALA A 72 -3.92 8.49 -18.04
N ALA A 73 -3.25 7.49 -18.62
CA ALA A 73 -2.69 7.56 -19.97
C ALA A 73 -3.74 7.35 -21.07
N HIS A 74 -4.74 6.49 -20.86
CA HIS A 74 -5.76 6.17 -21.86
C HIS A 74 -7.00 7.09 -21.79
N ALA A 75 -6.78 8.40 -21.94
CA ALA A 75 -7.83 9.42 -21.92
C ALA A 75 -8.58 9.55 -23.27
N ASP A 76 -8.82 8.44 -23.95
CA ASP A 76 -8.79 8.36 -25.42
C ASP A 76 -9.93 8.98 -26.24
N ILE A 77 -10.94 9.63 -25.66
CA ILE A 77 -12.01 10.22 -26.50
C ILE A 77 -12.32 11.68 -26.16
N TYR A 78 -12.03 12.13 -24.94
CA TYR A 78 -11.98 13.55 -24.55
C TYR A 78 -11.37 13.52 -23.15
N PRO A 79 -10.10 13.91 -22.97
CA PRO A 79 -9.52 14.01 -21.64
C PRO A 79 -10.30 15.09 -20.91
N ARG A 80 -11.14 14.69 -19.94
CA ARG A 80 -11.74 15.67 -19.06
C ARG A 80 -10.62 16.17 -18.16
N PRO A 81 -10.32 17.48 -18.10
CA PRO A 81 -9.23 17.97 -17.26
C PRO A 81 -9.35 17.47 -15.82
N ALA A 82 -10.58 17.38 -15.29
CA ALA A 82 -10.88 16.81 -13.97
C ALA A 82 -10.37 15.37 -13.77
N GLU A 83 -10.42 14.53 -14.80
CA GLU A 83 -9.97 13.13 -14.75
C GLU A 83 -8.44 13.07 -14.65
N ILE A 84 -7.74 13.88 -15.45
CA ILE A 84 -6.29 14.02 -15.39
C ILE A 84 -5.84 14.55 -14.03
N TRP A 85 -6.48 15.61 -13.52
CA TRP A 85 -6.16 16.18 -12.20
C TRP A 85 -6.32 15.15 -11.09
N LEU A 86 -7.43 14.38 -11.11
CA LEU A 86 -7.71 13.38 -10.09
C LEU A 86 -6.69 12.24 -10.11
N TYR A 87 -6.43 11.65 -11.28
CA TYR A 87 -5.45 10.56 -11.38
C TYR A 87 -4.03 11.04 -11.10
N SER A 88 -3.65 12.25 -11.53
CA SER A 88 -2.34 12.83 -11.24
C SER A 88 -2.16 13.11 -9.75
N ALA A 89 -3.17 13.67 -9.09
CA ALA A 89 -3.17 13.86 -7.64
C ALA A 89 -3.10 12.52 -6.90
N HIS A 90 -3.81 11.50 -7.37
CA HIS A 90 -3.75 10.15 -6.82
C HIS A 90 -2.36 9.53 -6.98
N VAL A 91 -1.74 9.67 -8.15
CA VAL A 91 -0.36 9.22 -8.39
C VAL A 91 0.61 9.93 -7.45
N LEU A 92 0.52 11.25 -7.31
CA LEU A 92 1.37 12.02 -6.39
C LEU A 92 1.19 11.58 -4.92
N PHE A 93 -0.05 11.33 -4.53
CA PHE A 93 -0.37 10.81 -3.21
C PHE A 93 0.25 9.42 -2.99
N VAL A 94 0.10 8.50 -3.94
CA VAL A 94 0.71 7.16 -3.89
C VAL A 94 2.25 7.25 -3.84
N LEU A 95 2.87 8.19 -4.57
CA LEU A 95 4.32 8.42 -4.49
C LEU A 95 4.74 8.86 -3.08
N THR A 96 3.98 9.77 -2.46
CA THR A 96 4.23 10.19 -1.08
C THR A 96 4.09 9.01 -0.11
N GLN A 97 3.08 8.17 -0.31
CA GLN A 97 2.86 6.96 0.49
C GLN A 97 3.98 5.94 0.33
N ILE A 98 4.57 5.82 -0.86
CA ILE A 98 5.71 4.91 -1.09
C ILE A 98 6.92 5.38 -0.27
N VAL A 99 7.22 6.68 -0.27
CA VAL A 99 8.33 7.25 0.52
C VAL A 99 8.10 7.06 2.01
N LEU A 100 6.92 7.44 2.51
CA LEU A 100 6.58 7.33 3.92
C LEU A 100 6.49 5.86 4.37
N GLY A 101 5.85 5.00 3.57
CA GLY A 101 5.72 3.58 3.88
C GLY A 101 7.07 2.88 3.95
N TRP A 102 8.02 3.24 3.08
CA TRP A 102 9.39 2.74 3.18
C TRP A 102 10.07 3.20 4.48
N ALA A 103 9.93 4.48 4.85
CA ALA A 103 10.49 5.01 6.09
C ALA A 103 9.92 4.30 7.33
N VAL A 104 8.61 4.05 7.36
CA VAL A 104 7.96 3.35 8.48
C VAL A 104 8.38 1.88 8.55
N ILE A 105 8.45 1.16 7.42
CA ILE A 105 8.95 -0.22 7.39
C ILE A 105 10.36 -0.29 7.98
N ARG A 106 11.23 0.68 7.62
CA ARG A 106 12.59 0.77 8.17
C ARG A 106 12.57 1.01 9.68
N ALA A 107 11.79 1.99 10.14
CA ALA A 107 11.71 2.35 11.55
C ALA A 107 11.23 1.19 12.44
N ILE A 108 10.19 0.47 12.01
CA ILE A 108 9.66 -0.65 12.80
C ILE A 108 10.62 -1.86 12.75
N SER A 109 11.27 -2.12 11.61
CA SER A 109 12.28 -3.17 11.54
C SER A 109 13.44 -2.91 12.50
N ASP A 110 13.91 -1.67 12.59
CA ASP A 110 14.97 -1.29 13.52
C ASP A 110 14.51 -1.40 14.98
N TYR A 111 13.23 -1.08 15.26
CA TYR A 111 12.62 -1.25 16.58
C TYR A 111 12.58 -2.72 17.01
N HIS A 112 12.12 -3.63 16.15
CA HIS A 112 12.09 -5.06 16.45
C HIS A 112 13.48 -5.65 16.71
N VAL A 113 14.49 -5.24 15.95
CA VAL A 113 15.87 -5.69 16.15
C VAL A 113 16.43 -5.21 17.50
N ARG A 114 16.13 -3.97 17.91
CA ARG A 114 16.53 -3.44 19.21
C ARG A 114 15.89 -4.19 20.36
N GLN A 115 14.59 -4.46 20.26
CA GLN A 115 13.86 -5.21 21.27
C GLN A 115 14.40 -6.64 21.43
N PHE A 116 14.70 -7.32 20.32
CA PHE A 116 15.28 -8.66 20.35
C PHE A 116 16.67 -8.67 20.99
N LYS A 117 17.52 -7.69 20.66
CA LYS A 117 18.85 -7.55 21.28
C LYS A 117 18.78 -7.25 22.78
N ALA A 118 17.83 -6.41 23.20
CA ALA A 118 17.63 -6.12 24.62
C ALA A 118 17.19 -7.37 25.40
N ALA A 119 16.26 -8.16 24.85
CA ALA A 119 15.83 -9.41 25.46
C ALA A 119 16.98 -10.43 25.61
N LEU A 120 17.85 -10.56 24.59
CA LEU A 120 19.03 -11.44 24.67
C LEU A 120 20.03 -10.98 25.74
N ALA A 121 20.25 -9.67 25.88
CA ALA A 121 21.15 -9.14 26.91
C ALA A 121 20.62 -9.39 28.33
N GLU A 122 19.31 -9.26 28.54
CA GLU A 122 18.65 -9.59 29.82
C GLU A 122 18.76 -11.09 30.15
N GLU A 123 18.68 -11.98 29.14
CA GLU A 123 18.89 -13.42 29.33
C GLU A 123 20.35 -13.76 29.68
N GLU A 124 21.34 -13.18 28.99
CA GLU A 124 22.76 -13.37 29.31
C GLU A 124 23.13 -12.87 30.72
N GLU A 125 22.59 -11.72 31.15
CA GLU A 125 22.78 -11.23 32.53
C GLU A 125 22.15 -12.18 33.57
N ARG A 126 21.01 -12.78 33.23
CA ARG A 126 20.32 -13.72 34.12
C ARG A 126 21.06 -15.05 34.26
N GLU A 127 21.63 -15.57 33.18
CA GLU A 127 22.45 -16.80 33.20
C GLU A 127 23.85 -16.57 33.79
N GLY A 128 24.47 -15.41 33.53
CA GLY A 128 25.77 -15.03 34.09
C GLY A 128 25.72 -14.65 35.57
N GLY A 129 24.53 -14.33 36.10
CA GLY A 129 24.30 -13.94 37.49
C GLY A 129 23.98 -15.08 38.45
N GLU A 130 23.82 -16.32 37.99
CA GLU A 130 23.56 -17.48 38.85
C GLU A 130 24.87 -17.91 39.55
N PRO A 131 25.05 -17.66 40.86
CA PRO A 131 26.26 -18.08 41.54
C PRO A 131 26.21 -19.61 41.63
N THR A 132 27.23 -20.26 41.08
CA THR A 132 27.49 -21.68 41.26
C THR A 132 27.61 -21.92 42.76
N THR A 133 26.52 -22.33 43.40
CA THR A 133 26.52 -22.78 44.78
C THR A 133 27.30 -24.08 44.80
N GLU A 134 28.60 -23.93 45.03
CA GLU A 134 29.57 -24.97 45.35
C GLU A 134 29.03 -25.74 46.56
N HIS A 135 28.36 -26.86 46.31
CA HIS A 135 28.10 -27.88 47.31
C HIS A 135 29.43 -28.59 47.58
N LYS A 136 30.14 -28.14 48.62
CA LYS A 136 31.25 -28.85 49.24
C LYS A 136 30.92 -29.21 50.68
#